data_AF-A0A4R5PIB0-F1
#
_entry.id   AF-A0A4R5PIB0-F1
#
_cell.length_a   1.000
_cell.length_b   1.000
_cell.length_c   1.000
_cell.angle_alpha   90.00
_cell.angle_beta   90.00
_cell.angle_gamma   90.00
#
_symmetry.space_group_name_H-M   'P 1'
#
loop_
_entity.id
_entity.type
_entity.pdbx_description
1 polymer ?
#
loop_
_entity_poly.entity_id
_entity_poly.type
_entity_poly.pdbx_seq_one_letter_code
_entity_poly.pdbx_strand_id
1 'polypeptide(L)'
;MSDPVSLYGTSLKPAPLERLRQGDVTVTLQDGALRHLAVGGTEIIRSVAFLARDRDWGTIVPDVGAISRNENGALRLDIPMAFRSSGARLDVTVSIILAADRLRVEAEGRAVGNFETNRAGFTVLHPIEGVAGAPARLTHSAGGVEDGAFPDLIEPWQPFMDIASLEHRANGFVVRTAFSGDIFEMEDQRQWGDASFKTYNRPLALPWPYEIADGETLSQSVEITWEADATAAAPAISKGLKAARFPETALLLTPEDALRLAANREDFDIVSPQRLLCHVDASIAAAGPQIAAFAALQAVLPQPAYDLELICRFDGDRRPAEELAAHAAAMAESGFAPASVFVCPSVDRQSTPPGSEWPPCPPLDEIHAAAAEAFPDVARGGGMASFFPELNRKRPPLEHLDFVTHGLCPIVHAADDISVLETLETVPHIARSARAIIGDRSYRIGPATIAMRQNPYGARTIPNPAGSRVCMADYDPRHFAAFAAAYALGLATALAPYDVAVWTPSALYGPRGIFCDDGTPSPLARVLKALAGCAGQDVLSTRIEGGLARLAIWDGHEFAANLTDRTLDGLPPFGWR
;
A
#
# COMPACT_ATOMS: atom_id res chain seq x y z
N MET A 1 30.88 2.47 -2.89
CA MET A 1 29.44 2.59 -3.19
C MET A 1 28.92 1.18 -3.42
N SER A 2 27.86 0.79 -2.72
CA SER A 2 27.25 -0.53 -2.87
C SER A 2 26.69 -0.68 -4.30
N ASP A 3 26.76 -1.89 -4.84
CA ASP A 3 26.26 -2.20 -6.18
C ASP A 3 24.71 -2.12 -6.23
N PRO A 4 24.08 -1.41 -7.19
CA PRO A 4 22.63 -1.28 -7.27
C PRO A 4 21.87 -2.62 -7.30
N VAL A 5 22.44 -3.67 -7.91
CA VAL A 5 21.79 -4.99 -7.94
C VAL A 5 21.71 -5.57 -6.53
N SER A 6 22.77 -5.46 -5.73
CA SER A 6 22.73 -5.91 -4.32
C SER A 6 21.71 -5.17 -3.45
N LEU A 7 21.47 -3.89 -3.72
CA LEU A 7 20.54 -3.06 -2.95
C LEU A 7 19.09 -3.22 -3.40
N TYR A 8 18.86 -3.21 -4.72
CA TYR A 8 17.53 -3.09 -5.33
C TYR A 8 17.14 -4.26 -6.24
N GLY A 9 18.03 -5.22 -6.46
CA GLY A 9 17.81 -6.36 -7.36
C GLY A 9 17.88 -5.99 -8.85
N THR A 10 18.24 -4.75 -9.17
CA THR A 10 18.28 -4.22 -10.53
C THR A 10 19.42 -3.23 -10.69
N SER A 11 19.98 -3.14 -11.90
CA SER A 11 21.02 -2.17 -12.26
C SER A 11 20.45 -0.76 -12.48
N LEU A 12 19.13 -0.65 -12.61
CA LEU A 12 18.43 0.63 -12.73
C LEU A 12 18.62 1.43 -11.45
N LYS A 13 19.18 2.63 -11.59
CA LYS A 13 19.42 3.55 -10.48
C LYS A 13 18.13 4.31 -10.14
N PRO A 14 17.93 4.68 -8.86
CA PRO A 14 16.86 5.59 -8.49
C PRO A 14 17.00 6.92 -9.22
N ALA A 15 15.86 7.58 -9.50
CA ALA A 15 15.88 8.93 -10.03
C ALA A 15 16.57 9.89 -9.06
N PRO A 16 17.40 10.83 -9.57
CA PRO A 16 18.13 11.76 -8.72
C PRO A 16 17.16 12.66 -7.94
N LEU A 17 17.51 12.91 -6.68
CA LEU A 17 16.83 13.85 -5.81
C LEU A 17 17.59 15.16 -5.80
N GLU A 18 16.90 16.26 -6.10
CA GLU A 18 17.46 17.59 -5.98
C GLU A 18 16.79 18.36 -4.84
N ARG A 19 17.55 18.68 -3.79
CA ARG A 19 17.03 19.50 -2.69
C ARG A 19 17.16 20.98 -3.02
N LEU A 20 16.02 21.65 -3.07
CA LEU A 20 15.88 23.09 -3.27
C LEU A 20 15.65 23.78 -1.91
N ARG A 21 16.10 25.03 -1.77
CA ARG A 21 15.98 25.82 -0.54
C ARG A 21 15.67 27.27 -0.84
N GLN A 22 14.75 27.86 -0.08
CA GLN A 22 14.49 29.29 -0.04
C GLN A 22 14.32 29.71 1.43
N GLY A 23 15.34 30.31 2.02
CA GLY A 23 15.37 30.58 3.47
C GLY A 23 15.25 29.28 4.30
N ASP A 24 14.26 29.23 5.19
CA ASP A 24 13.96 28.08 6.05
C ASP A 24 13.11 27.00 5.36
N VAL A 25 12.68 27.27 4.13
CA VAL A 25 11.84 26.36 3.34
C VAL A 25 12.74 25.44 2.52
N THR A 26 12.47 24.14 2.56
CA THR A 26 13.11 23.17 1.67
C THR A 26 12.08 22.31 0.97
N VAL A 27 12.36 21.94 -0.28
CA VAL A 27 11.54 21.02 -1.07
C VAL A 27 12.47 20.18 -1.95
N THR A 28 12.09 18.94 -2.24
CA THR A 28 12.85 18.05 -3.09
C THR A 28 12.20 17.96 -4.47
N LEU A 29 12.97 18.14 -5.54
CA LEU A 29 12.53 17.89 -6.91
C LEU A 29 12.98 16.49 -7.34
N GLN A 30 12.05 15.70 -7.87
CA GLN A 30 12.31 14.36 -8.41
C GLN A 30 11.32 14.07 -9.55
N ASP A 31 11.82 13.70 -10.73
CA ASP A 31 10.99 13.33 -11.91
C ASP A 31 9.85 14.34 -12.22
N GLY A 32 10.11 15.63 -12.00
CA GLY A 32 9.12 16.69 -12.23
C GLY A 32 8.11 16.91 -11.10
N ALA A 33 8.11 16.07 -10.06
CA ALA A 33 7.32 16.25 -8.85
C ALA A 33 8.11 16.98 -7.76
N LEU A 34 7.41 17.78 -6.97
CA LEU A 34 7.92 18.35 -5.72
C LEU A 34 7.54 17.44 -4.56
N ARG A 35 8.48 17.13 -3.67
CA ARG A 35 8.29 16.25 -2.50
C ARG A 35 8.82 16.91 -1.23
N HIS A 36 8.25 16.54 -0.09
CA HIS A 36 8.73 16.93 1.25
C HIS A 36 8.91 18.44 1.40
N LEU A 37 7.89 19.23 1.03
CA LEU A 37 7.90 20.67 1.31
C LEU A 37 7.88 20.84 2.83
N ALA A 38 8.95 21.40 3.36
CA ALA A 38 9.18 21.55 4.78
C ALA A 38 9.60 22.96 5.16
N VAL A 39 9.12 23.44 6.31
CA VAL A 39 9.42 24.75 6.89
C VAL A 39 10.10 24.52 8.24
N GLY A 40 11.34 25.00 8.39
CA GLY A 40 12.11 24.76 9.62
C GLY A 40 12.36 23.28 9.91
N GLY A 41 12.33 22.42 8.88
CA GLY A 41 12.47 20.97 9.02
C GLY A 41 11.16 20.20 9.27
N THR A 42 10.04 20.90 9.47
CA THR A 42 8.71 20.28 9.62
C THR A 42 8.05 20.15 8.26
N GLU A 43 7.68 18.93 7.86
CA GLU A 43 6.93 18.69 6.62
C GLU A 43 5.51 19.25 6.73
N ILE A 44 5.10 20.04 5.72
CA ILE A 44 3.75 20.60 5.61
C ILE A 44 2.99 20.07 4.40
N ILE A 45 3.68 19.63 3.35
CA ILE A 45 3.10 19.00 2.15
C ILE A 45 4.03 17.88 1.70
N ARG A 46 3.47 16.67 1.53
CA ARG A 46 4.22 15.47 1.14
C ARG A 46 4.63 15.52 -0.33
N SER A 47 3.74 15.94 -1.23
CA SER A 47 4.06 16.04 -2.65
C SER A 47 3.12 16.97 -3.42
N VAL A 48 3.62 17.59 -4.50
CA VAL A 48 2.84 18.26 -5.53
C VAL A 48 3.34 17.76 -6.90
N ALA A 49 2.45 17.17 -7.69
CA ALA A 49 2.80 16.60 -9.00
C ALA A 49 1.71 16.85 -10.02
N PHE A 50 2.09 17.09 -11.28
CA PHE A 50 1.19 17.02 -12.42
C PHE A 50 1.25 15.61 -12.99
N LEU A 51 0.13 14.90 -13.04
CA LEU A 51 0.07 13.50 -13.46
C LEU A 51 -0.91 13.31 -14.61
N ALA A 52 -0.61 12.35 -15.50
CA ALA A 52 -1.54 11.82 -16.48
C ALA A 52 -1.77 10.31 -16.25
N ARG A 53 -3.02 9.86 -16.31
CA ARG A 53 -3.42 8.46 -16.12
C ARG A 53 -4.07 7.91 -17.39
N ASP A 54 -3.67 6.72 -17.81
CA ASP A 54 -4.32 6.02 -18.92
C ASP A 54 -5.67 5.42 -18.50
N ARG A 55 -6.35 4.73 -19.43
CA ARG A 55 -7.65 4.08 -19.22
C ARG A 55 -7.66 3.01 -18.14
N ASP A 56 -6.52 2.39 -17.86
CA ASP A 56 -6.34 1.32 -16.88
C ASP A 56 -5.80 1.89 -15.55
N TRP A 57 -5.87 3.21 -15.36
CA TRP A 57 -5.32 3.95 -14.22
C TRP A 57 -3.79 3.85 -14.07
N GLY A 58 -3.08 3.40 -15.11
CA GLY A 58 -1.62 3.44 -15.16
C GLY A 58 -1.09 4.88 -15.19
N THR A 59 -0.04 5.17 -14.41
CA THR A 59 0.65 6.48 -14.49
C THR A 59 1.44 6.53 -15.79
N ILE A 60 1.12 7.49 -16.66
CA ILE A 60 1.91 7.79 -17.85
C ILE A 60 3.17 8.52 -17.38
N VAL A 61 4.34 7.90 -17.55
CA VAL A 61 5.63 8.53 -17.23
C VAL A 61 5.92 9.62 -18.27
N PRO A 62 6.15 10.88 -17.86
CA PRO A 62 6.44 11.96 -18.80
C PRO A 62 7.89 11.90 -19.32
N ASP A 63 8.09 12.33 -20.56
CA ASP A 63 9.39 12.79 -21.03
C ASP A 63 9.68 14.16 -20.40
N VAL A 64 10.57 14.24 -19.41
CA VAL A 64 10.93 15.51 -18.75
C VAL A 64 12.01 16.24 -19.55
N GLY A 65 11.73 17.48 -19.95
CA GLY A 65 12.63 18.35 -20.69
C GLY A 65 13.67 19.07 -19.83
N ALA A 66 14.47 19.93 -20.46
CA ALA A 66 15.46 20.74 -19.75
C ALA A 66 14.77 21.77 -18.84
N ILE A 67 15.17 21.79 -17.57
CA ILE A 67 14.60 22.68 -16.54
C ILE A 67 15.25 24.07 -16.66
N SER A 68 14.44 25.11 -16.90
CA SER A 68 14.88 26.51 -16.82
C SER A 68 14.87 26.98 -15.36
N ARG A 69 15.78 27.90 -15.00
CA ARG A 69 15.93 28.38 -13.61
C ARG A 69 16.20 29.87 -13.56
N ASN A 70 15.57 30.56 -12.60
CA ASN A 70 15.81 31.96 -12.29
C ASN A 70 15.65 32.20 -10.79
N GLU A 71 16.54 33.00 -10.20
CA GLU A 71 16.52 33.38 -8.80
C GLU A 71 16.50 34.90 -8.68
N ASN A 72 15.30 35.48 -8.64
CA ASN A 72 15.09 36.93 -8.48
C ASN A 72 14.16 37.17 -7.28
N GLY A 73 14.70 37.03 -6.06
CA GLY A 73 13.95 37.17 -4.79
C GLY A 73 13.09 35.95 -4.42
N ALA A 74 12.75 35.11 -5.40
CA ALA A 74 12.15 33.78 -5.25
C ALA A 74 12.84 32.80 -6.22
N LEU A 75 12.87 31.51 -5.86
CA LEU A 75 13.33 30.47 -6.76
C LEU A 75 12.22 30.17 -7.77
N ARG A 76 12.53 30.28 -9.06
CA ARG A 76 11.62 29.95 -10.16
C ARG A 76 12.20 28.84 -11.04
N LEU A 77 11.37 27.86 -11.35
CA LEU A 77 11.68 26.77 -12.27
C LEU A 77 10.57 26.66 -13.33
N ASP A 78 10.91 26.41 -14.59
CA ASP A 78 9.93 25.92 -15.57
C ASP A 78 10.37 24.54 -16.09
N ILE A 79 9.45 23.59 -16.08
CA ILE A 79 9.70 22.17 -16.36
C ILE A 79 8.80 21.71 -17.51
N PRO A 80 9.33 21.60 -18.74
CA PRO A 80 8.60 21.00 -19.85
C PRO A 80 8.42 19.49 -19.64
N MET A 81 7.24 18.97 -19.91
CA MET A 81 6.87 17.56 -19.80
C MET A 81 6.05 17.15 -21.01
N ALA A 82 6.28 15.95 -21.54
CA ALA A 82 5.42 15.37 -22.58
C ALA A 82 4.89 14.00 -22.14
N PHE A 83 3.56 13.87 -22.09
CA PHE A 83 2.87 12.62 -21.82
C PHE A 83 2.41 12.01 -23.14
N ARG A 84 2.58 10.70 -23.33
CA ARG A 84 2.23 10.00 -24.57
C ARG A 84 1.28 8.85 -24.28
N SER A 85 0.18 8.78 -25.03
CA SER A 85 -0.82 7.72 -24.91
C SER A 85 -1.44 7.45 -26.27
N SER A 86 -1.45 6.19 -26.72
CA SER A 86 -2.17 5.72 -27.92
C SER A 86 -1.99 6.57 -29.20
N GLY A 87 -0.80 7.13 -29.41
CA GLY A 87 -0.49 7.97 -30.58
C GLY A 87 -0.82 9.47 -30.41
N ALA A 88 -1.49 9.85 -29.32
CA ALA A 88 -1.67 11.23 -28.90
C ALA A 88 -0.58 11.67 -27.90
N ARG A 89 -0.44 12.98 -27.73
CA ARG A 89 0.55 13.59 -26.84
C ARG A 89 -0.07 14.78 -26.10
N LEU A 90 0.21 14.90 -24.81
CA LEU A 90 -0.10 16.09 -24.02
C LEU A 90 1.22 16.75 -23.62
N ASP A 91 1.47 17.94 -24.15
CA ASP A 91 2.63 18.76 -23.79
C ASP A 91 2.25 19.72 -22.68
N VAL A 92 3.02 19.74 -21.59
CA VAL A 92 2.75 20.55 -20.40
C VAL A 92 4.02 21.27 -19.98
N THR A 93 3.94 22.55 -19.62
CA THR A 93 4.99 23.25 -18.89
C THR A 93 4.53 23.48 -17.46
N VAL A 94 5.25 22.91 -16.50
CA VAL A 94 5.02 23.13 -15.07
C VAL A 94 5.94 24.25 -14.59
N SER A 95 5.36 25.38 -14.19
CA SER A 95 6.07 26.54 -13.64
C SER A 95 5.95 26.54 -12.12
N ILE A 96 7.08 26.66 -11.42
CA ILE A 96 7.19 26.62 -9.97
C ILE A 96 7.76 27.94 -9.48
N ILE A 97 7.14 28.54 -8.47
CA ILE A 97 7.64 29.71 -7.75
C ILE A 97 7.67 29.38 -6.26
N LEU A 98 8.87 29.28 -5.70
CA LEU A 98 9.10 29.06 -4.27
C LEU A 98 9.60 30.33 -3.61
N ALA A 99 8.81 30.86 -2.69
CA ALA A 99 9.16 31.98 -1.82
C ALA A 99 9.22 31.53 -0.35
N ALA A 100 9.42 32.47 0.58
CA ALA A 100 9.62 32.16 2.01
C ALA A 100 8.34 31.68 2.72
N ASP A 101 7.16 32.08 2.22
CA ASP A 101 5.83 31.88 2.81
C ASP A 101 4.82 31.25 1.85
N ARG A 102 5.24 30.97 0.61
CA ARG A 102 4.37 30.44 -0.43
C ARG A 102 5.09 29.57 -1.45
N LEU A 103 4.39 28.57 -1.95
CA LEU A 103 4.72 27.77 -3.13
C LEU A 103 3.56 27.91 -4.13
N ARG A 104 3.87 28.35 -5.34
CA ARG A 104 2.90 28.36 -6.45
C ARG A 104 3.39 27.43 -7.55
N VAL A 105 2.52 26.54 -8.00
CA VAL A 105 2.79 25.60 -9.09
C VAL A 105 1.69 25.78 -10.13
N GLU A 106 2.06 26.04 -11.37
CA GLU A 106 1.14 26.26 -12.49
C GLU A 106 1.46 25.29 -13.61
N ALA A 107 0.45 24.77 -14.28
CA ALA A 107 0.60 23.92 -15.45
C ALA A 107 -0.16 24.54 -16.62
N GLU A 108 0.53 24.74 -17.73
CA GLU A 108 -0.07 25.08 -19.02
C GLU A 108 0.23 23.98 -20.01
N GLY A 109 -0.79 23.42 -20.65
CA GLY A 109 -0.63 22.31 -21.57
C GLY A 109 -1.47 22.43 -22.83
N ARG A 110 -1.09 21.63 -23.84
CA ARG A 110 -1.77 21.51 -25.13
C ARG A 110 -1.71 20.07 -25.62
N ALA A 111 -2.85 19.53 -26.05
CA ALA A 111 -2.92 18.22 -26.66
C ALA A 111 -2.57 18.27 -28.16
N VAL A 112 -1.92 17.21 -28.64
CA VAL A 112 -1.66 16.90 -30.05
C VAL A 112 -2.26 15.53 -30.33
N GLY A 113 -3.27 15.49 -31.19
CA GLY A 113 -4.20 14.38 -31.30
C GLY A 113 -5.17 14.30 -30.11
N ASN A 114 -6.10 13.36 -30.21
CA ASN A 114 -7.10 13.10 -29.19
C ASN A 114 -6.50 12.32 -28.01
N PHE A 115 -6.21 13.01 -26.91
CA PHE A 115 -5.55 12.43 -25.76
C PHE A 115 -6.57 11.82 -24.79
N GLU A 116 -6.72 10.49 -24.83
CA GLU A 116 -7.58 9.73 -23.91
C GLU A 116 -6.90 9.57 -22.53
N THR A 117 -7.62 9.92 -21.46
CA THR A 117 -7.10 9.85 -20.09
C THR A 117 -8.20 9.66 -19.05
N ASN A 118 -7.89 9.00 -17.93
CA ASN A 118 -8.74 9.02 -16.73
C ASN A 118 -8.48 10.26 -15.86
N ARG A 119 -7.31 10.89 -16.01
CA ARG A 119 -6.89 12.05 -15.23
C ARG A 119 -5.70 12.73 -15.89
N ALA A 120 -5.78 14.02 -16.14
CA ALA A 120 -4.63 14.88 -16.41
C ALA A 120 -4.74 16.13 -15.53
N GLY A 121 -3.79 16.31 -14.61
CA GLY A 121 -3.78 17.48 -13.73
C GLY A 121 -3.02 17.32 -12.43
N PHE A 122 -3.16 18.32 -11.56
CA PHE A 122 -2.44 18.35 -10.28
C PHE A 122 -2.99 17.35 -9.26
N THR A 123 -2.04 16.78 -8.53
CA THR A 123 -2.26 16.01 -7.32
C THR A 123 -1.42 16.62 -6.20
N VAL A 124 -2.03 16.84 -5.04
CA VAL A 124 -1.37 17.32 -3.82
C VAL A 124 -1.52 16.26 -2.75
N LEU A 125 -0.39 15.80 -2.21
CA LEU A 125 -0.33 14.86 -1.10
C LEU A 125 -0.07 15.62 0.21
N HIS A 126 -0.96 15.48 1.16
CA HIS A 126 -0.81 15.99 2.53
C HIS A 126 -0.20 14.88 3.39
N PRO A 127 0.79 15.17 4.25
CA PRO A 127 1.41 14.15 5.11
C PRO A 127 0.38 13.54 6.07
N ILE A 128 0.68 12.39 6.66
CA ILE A 128 -0.20 11.78 7.68
C ILE A 128 0.12 12.38 9.05
N GLU A 129 1.41 12.39 9.41
CA GLU A 129 1.88 12.88 10.71
C GLU A 129 1.41 14.31 10.96
N GLY A 130 0.66 14.49 12.05
CA GLY A 130 0.05 15.76 12.44
C GLY A 130 -1.20 16.20 11.69
N VAL A 131 -1.49 15.62 10.51
CA VAL A 131 -2.69 15.97 9.70
C VAL A 131 -3.86 15.02 9.98
N ALA A 132 -3.61 13.73 10.25
CA ALA A 132 -4.69 12.80 10.61
C ALA A 132 -5.43 13.30 11.86
N GLY A 133 -6.75 13.51 11.76
CA GLY A 133 -7.57 14.10 12.84
C GLY A 133 -7.47 15.62 12.98
N ALA A 134 -6.65 16.31 12.17
CA ALA A 134 -6.45 17.74 12.26
C ALA A 134 -7.70 18.52 11.78
N PRO A 135 -8.00 19.68 12.41
CA PRO A 135 -9.05 20.57 11.92
C PRO A 135 -8.77 21.04 10.50
N ALA A 136 -9.82 21.12 9.69
CA ALA A 136 -9.78 21.59 8.32
C ALA A 136 -10.91 22.60 8.06
N ARG A 137 -10.65 23.58 7.19
CA ARG A 137 -11.64 24.49 6.65
C ARG A 137 -11.60 24.43 5.14
N LEU A 138 -12.72 24.04 4.56
CA LEU A 138 -12.91 23.87 3.13
C LEU A 138 -13.63 25.08 2.55
N THR A 139 -13.20 25.53 1.37
CA THR A 139 -13.98 26.47 0.56
C THR A 139 -14.36 25.79 -0.75
N HIS A 140 -15.65 25.80 -1.05
CA HIS A 140 -16.24 25.19 -2.24
C HIS A 140 -16.09 26.09 -3.46
N SER A 141 -16.25 25.52 -4.66
CA SER A 141 -16.16 26.27 -5.93
C SER A 141 -17.21 27.38 -6.05
N ALA A 142 -18.37 27.20 -5.42
CA ALA A 142 -19.42 28.22 -5.32
C ALA A 142 -19.17 29.30 -4.24
N GLY A 143 -18.05 29.21 -3.51
CA GLY A 143 -17.67 30.15 -2.44
C GLY A 143 -18.21 29.83 -1.05
N GLY A 144 -19.00 28.76 -0.89
CA GLY A 144 -19.42 28.25 0.42
C GLY A 144 -18.24 27.78 1.25
N VAL A 145 -18.34 27.86 2.57
CA VAL A 145 -17.28 27.43 3.50
C VAL A 145 -17.84 26.36 4.44
N GLU A 146 -17.05 25.31 4.67
CA GLU A 146 -17.36 24.20 5.56
C GLU A 146 -16.18 24.00 6.53
N ASP A 147 -16.47 23.94 7.83
CA ASP A 147 -15.49 23.52 8.85
C ASP A 147 -15.62 22.00 9.07
N GLY A 148 -14.50 21.29 9.10
CA GLY A 148 -14.44 19.85 9.27
C GLY A 148 -13.10 19.41 9.89
N ALA A 149 -12.74 18.14 9.69
CA ALA A 149 -11.46 17.61 10.12
C ALA A 149 -11.01 16.49 9.17
N PHE A 150 -9.70 16.34 9.00
CA PHE A 150 -9.16 15.16 8.35
C PHE A 150 -9.54 13.90 9.15
N PRO A 151 -9.86 12.78 8.48
CA PRO A 151 -10.19 11.55 9.19
C PRO A 151 -9.05 11.06 10.10
N ASP A 152 -9.32 10.78 11.38
CA ASP A 152 -8.35 10.11 12.26
C ASP A 152 -8.20 8.63 11.88
N LEU A 153 -9.32 7.91 11.88
CA LEU A 153 -9.44 6.58 11.27
C LEU A 153 -9.61 6.71 9.75
N ILE A 154 -9.23 5.67 9.01
CA ILE A 154 -9.21 5.70 7.56
C ILE A 154 -10.65 5.75 7.01
N GLU A 155 -10.96 6.80 6.25
CA GLU A 155 -12.26 6.99 5.62
C GLU A 155 -12.36 6.14 4.34
N PRO A 156 -13.36 5.25 4.20
CA PRO A 156 -13.50 4.43 3.00
C PRO A 156 -13.82 5.18 1.71
N TRP A 157 -14.36 6.40 1.83
CA TRP A 157 -14.87 7.23 0.73
C TRP A 157 -14.16 8.59 0.66
N GLN A 158 -14.61 9.50 -0.22
CA GLN A 158 -14.01 10.84 -0.32
C GLN A 158 -14.28 11.66 0.96
N PRO A 159 -13.25 12.08 1.72
CA PRO A 159 -13.47 12.90 2.93
C PRO A 159 -13.97 14.31 2.61
N PHE A 160 -13.50 14.89 1.50
CA PHE A 160 -13.85 16.22 1.05
C PHE A 160 -14.09 16.22 -0.46
N MET A 161 -15.14 16.91 -0.91
CA MET A 161 -15.52 17.07 -2.31
C MET A 161 -15.67 18.55 -2.65
N ASP A 162 -15.61 18.88 -3.94
CA ASP A 162 -15.74 20.26 -4.44
C ASP A 162 -14.80 21.25 -3.70
N ILE A 163 -13.49 21.03 -3.87
CA ILE A 163 -12.43 21.75 -3.17
C ILE A 163 -11.91 22.88 -4.08
N ALA A 164 -12.28 24.14 -3.78
CA ALA A 164 -11.57 25.29 -4.32
C ALA A 164 -10.35 25.64 -3.46
N SER A 165 -10.44 25.40 -2.15
CA SER A 165 -9.28 25.47 -1.27
C SER A 165 -9.51 24.74 0.04
N LEU A 166 -8.40 24.28 0.63
CA LEU A 166 -8.37 23.55 1.89
C LEU A 166 -7.33 24.20 2.81
N GLU A 167 -7.78 24.68 3.96
CA GLU A 167 -6.93 25.12 5.06
C GLU A 167 -6.89 24.02 6.13
N HIS A 168 -5.72 23.69 6.65
CA HIS A 168 -5.57 22.75 7.77
C HIS A 168 -4.57 23.25 8.79
N ARG A 169 -4.73 22.80 10.05
CA ARG A 169 -3.87 23.19 11.17
C ARG A 169 -3.13 21.98 11.70
N ALA A 170 -1.87 21.84 11.35
CA ALA A 170 -1.04 20.68 11.67
C ALA A 170 0.40 21.09 11.95
N ASN A 171 1.08 20.35 12.84
CA ASN A 171 2.51 20.50 13.12
C ASN A 171 2.99 21.94 13.41
N GLY A 172 2.15 22.76 14.05
CA GLY A 172 2.50 24.15 14.37
C GLY A 172 2.31 25.14 13.22
N PHE A 173 1.62 24.76 12.14
CA PHE A 173 1.34 25.62 10.99
C PHE A 173 -0.15 25.63 10.64
N VAL A 174 -0.60 26.79 10.15
CA VAL A 174 -1.82 26.89 9.34
C VAL A 174 -1.36 26.82 7.89
N VAL A 175 -1.79 25.78 7.18
CA VAL A 175 -1.41 25.53 5.78
C VAL A 175 -2.66 25.65 4.93
N ARG A 176 -2.61 26.53 3.94
CA ARG A 176 -3.71 26.76 3.01
C ARG A 176 -3.29 26.38 1.59
N THR A 177 -4.02 25.45 1.00
CA THR A 177 -3.86 25.02 -0.40
C THR A 177 -5.06 25.47 -1.22
N ALA A 178 -4.86 26.34 -2.20
CA ALA A 178 -5.87 26.81 -3.14
C ALA A 178 -5.64 26.20 -4.52
N PHE A 179 -6.74 25.85 -5.19
CA PHE A 179 -6.75 25.17 -6.48
C PHE A 179 -7.49 26.00 -7.53
N SER A 180 -7.03 25.93 -8.78
CA SER A 180 -7.69 26.58 -9.92
C SER A 180 -7.55 25.72 -11.17
N GLY A 181 -8.52 25.88 -12.08
CA GLY A 181 -8.52 25.25 -13.41
C GLY A 181 -9.30 23.94 -13.52
N ASP A 182 -9.82 23.39 -12.42
CA ASP A 182 -10.73 22.24 -12.39
C ASP A 182 -11.41 22.11 -11.01
N ILE A 183 -12.30 21.14 -10.86
CA ILE A 183 -12.85 20.73 -9.58
C ILE A 183 -11.91 19.71 -8.94
N PHE A 184 -11.59 19.89 -7.67
CA PHE A 184 -10.77 18.97 -6.89
C PHE A 184 -11.60 18.26 -5.82
N GLU A 185 -11.18 17.06 -5.45
CA GLU A 185 -11.72 16.31 -4.32
C GLU A 185 -10.59 15.53 -3.62
N MET A 186 -10.91 14.89 -2.50
CA MET A 186 -9.94 14.18 -1.68
C MET A 186 -10.18 12.67 -1.63
N GLU A 187 -9.10 11.91 -1.62
CA GLU A 187 -9.03 10.52 -1.18
C GLU A 187 -8.18 10.43 0.08
N ASP A 188 -8.62 9.59 1.02
CA ASP A 188 -7.76 9.09 2.08
C ASP A 188 -6.88 7.96 1.50
N GLN A 189 -5.68 8.29 1.00
CA GLN A 189 -4.84 7.29 0.35
C GLN A 189 -4.27 6.24 1.30
N ARG A 190 -4.42 6.43 2.61
CA ARG A 190 -4.10 5.40 3.60
C ARG A 190 -4.89 4.11 3.37
N GLN A 191 -6.06 4.19 2.73
CA GLN A 191 -6.81 3.04 2.22
C GLN A 191 -5.89 2.05 1.48
N TRP A 192 -5.02 2.55 0.60
CA TRP A 192 -4.13 1.75 -0.25
C TRP A 192 -2.72 1.58 0.32
N GLY A 193 -2.47 2.05 1.55
CA GLY A 193 -1.15 1.99 2.18
C GLY A 193 -0.24 3.18 1.90
N ASP A 194 -0.66 4.17 1.10
CA ASP A 194 0.17 5.35 0.86
C ASP A 194 0.26 6.24 2.11
N ALA A 195 1.39 6.92 2.26
CA ALA A 195 1.70 7.80 3.38
C ALA A 195 1.09 9.21 3.26
N SER A 196 -0.17 9.31 2.83
CA SER A 196 -0.79 10.61 2.59
C SER A 196 -2.31 10.63 2.52
N PHE A 197 -2.86 11.84 2.59
CA PHE A 197 -4.16 12.19 1.99
C PHE A 197 -3.91 12.83 0.63
N LYS A 198 -4.77 12.58 -0.36
CA LYS A 198 -4.58 13.10 -1.71
C LYS A 198 -5.72 14.00 -2.12
N THR A 199 -5.41 15.24 -2.45
CA THR A 199 -6.30 16.11 -3.22
C THR A 199 -5.97 15.99 -4.71
N TYR A 200 -6.96 15.77 -5.57
CA TYR A 200 -6.78 15.55 -7.00
C TYR A 200 -7.93 16.13 -7.83
N ASN A 201 -7.66 16.40 -9.10
CA ASN A 201 -8.68 16.56 -10.15
C ASN A 201 -8.79 15.28 -10.98
N ARG A 202 -9.83 15.05 -11.77
CA ARG A 202 -11.20 15.58 -11.73
C ARG A 202 -12.06 14.61 -10.86
N PRO A 203 -13.25 14.99 -10.34
CA PRO A 203 -14.06 14.11 -9.51
C PRO A 203 -14.32 12.72 -10.10
N LEU A 204 -14.20 11.67 -9.27
CA LEU A 204 -14.36 10.27 -9.67
C LEU A 204 -15.77 9.93 -10.15
N ALA A 205 -16.77 10.72 -9.76
CA ALA A 205 -18.16 10.52 -10.18
C ALA A 205 -18.41 10.91 -11.65
N LEU A 206 -17.46 11.56 -12.32
CA LEU A 206 -17.60 12.01 -13.71
C LEU A 206 -17.13 10.92 -14.68
N PRO A 207 -17.66 10.85 -15.91
CA PRO A 207 -17.33 9.76 -16.84
C PRO A 207 -15.83 9.66 -17.14
N TRP A 208 -15.34 8.41 -17.20
CA TRP A 208 -13.96 8.06 -17.55
C TRP A 208 -13.92 6.81 -18.46
N PRO A 209 -12.90 6.68 -19.34
CA PRO A 209 -11.94 7.74 -19.69
C PRO A 209 -12.63 8.92 -20.40
N TYR A 210 -11.97 10.07 -20.40
CA TYR A 210 -12.38 11.25 -21.18
C TYR A 210 -11.29 11.62 -22.18
N GLU A 211 -11.62 12.50 -23.13
CA GLU A 211 -10.71 12.94 -24.18
C GLU A 211 -10.38 14.43 -24.01
N ILE A 212 -9.11 14.78 -24.14
CA ILE A 212 -8.64 16.15 -24.38
C ILE A 212 -8.43 16.27 -25.90
N ALA A 213 -9.23 17.10 -26.56
CA ALA A 213 -9.30 17.15 -28.02
C ALA A 213 -8.01 17.73 -28.63
N ASP A 214 -7.74 17.40 -29.91
CA ASP A 214 -6.58 17.95 -30.63
C ASP A 214 -6.56 19.49 -30.58
N GLY A 215 -5.44 20.06 -30.14
CA GLY A 215 -5.24 21.49 -29.99
C GLY A 215 -5.89 22.10 -28.74
N GLU A 216 -6.67 21.35 -27.95
CA GLU A 216 -7.24 21.82 -26.69
C GLU A 216 -6.14 22.16 -25.67
N THR A 217 -6.38 23.19 -24.87
CA THR A 217 -5.45 23.68 -23.85
C THR A 217 -5.94 23.36 -22.46
N LEU A 218 -5.00 22.99 -21.58
CA LEU A 218 -5.26 22.79 -20.15
C LEU A 218 -4.49 23.84 -19.37
N SER A 219 -5.12 24.46 -18.38
CA SER A 219 -4.47 25.38 -17.45
C SER A 219 -4.95 25.12 -16.03
N GLN A 220 -4.01 24.86 -15.12
CA GLN A 220 -4.30 24.62 -13.71
C GLN A 220 -3.25 25.28 -12.83
N SER A 221 -3.61 25.55 -11.57
CA SER A 221 -2.64 25.98 -10.56
C SER A 221 -2.97 25.49 -9.16
N VAL A 222 -1.90 25.34 -8.38
CA VAL A 222 -1.93 25.06 -6.95
C VAL A 222 -1.12 26.15 -6.26
N GLU A 223 -1.74 26.84 -5.30
CA GLU A 223 -1.05 27.80 -4.44
C GLU A 223 -1.12 27.33 -3.00
N ILE A 224 0.05 27.15 -2.39
CA ILE A 224 0.22 26.71 -1.01
C ILE A 224 0.83 27.86 -0.23
N THR A 225 0.18 28.26 0.84
CA THR A 225 0.65 29.30 1.77
C THR A 225 0.69 28.71 3.17
N TRP A 226 1.61 29.21 4.00
CA TRP A 226 1.73 28.75 5.37
C TRP A 226 2.09 29.90 6.32
N GLU A 227 1.59 29.80 7.54
CA GLU A 227 1.96 30.67 8.65
C GLU A 227 2.10 29.85 9.93
N ALA A 228 2.94 30.34 10.86
CA ALA A 228 3.08 29.70 12.15
C ALA A 228 1.76 29.79 12.94
N ASP A 229 1.26 28.65 13.41
CA ASP A 229 0.08 28.61 14.27
C ASP A 229 0.50 28.81 15.72
N ALA A 230 0.41 30.05 16.20
CA ALA A 230 0.70 30.42 17.59
C ALA A 230 -0.25 29.73 18.61
N THR A 231 -1.34 29.12 18.15
CA THR A 231 -2.32 28.41 18.98
C THR A 231 -2.15 26.90 18.96
N ALA A 232 -1.15 26.38 18.23
CA ALA A 232 -0.92 24.96 18.12
C ALA A 232 -0.61 24.33 19.48
N ALA A 233 -1.48 23.40 19.91
CA ALA A 233 -1.18 22.54 21.04
C ALA A 233 -0.05 21.57 20.65
N ALA A 234 0.87 21.28 21.58
CA ALA A 234 1.86 20.24 21.38
C ALA A 234 1.14 18.90 21.10
N PRO A 235 1.65 18.09 20.14
CA PRO A 235 1.03 16.81 19.83
C PRO A 235 0.92 15.97 21.10
N ALA A 236 -0.26 15.37 21.30
CA ALA A 236 -0.47 14.46 22.42
C ALA A 236 0.42 13.22 22.21
N ILE A 237 1.41 13.04 23.08
CA ILE A 237 2.25 11.84 23.11
C ILE A 237 1.30 10.65 23.32
N SER A 238 1.31 9.70 22.38
CA SER A 238 0.47 8.51 22.49
C SER A 238 0.83 7.73 23.76
N LYS A 239 -0.21 7.24 24.44
CA LYS A 239 -0.06 6.38 25.62
C LYS A 239 0.66 5.09 25.19
N GLY A 240 1.52 4.58 26.07
CA GLY A 240 2.44 3.46 25.80
C GLY A 240 1.78 2.23 25.19
N LEU A 241 2.62 1.40 24.55
CA LEU A 241 2.24 0.14 23.94
C LEU A 241 1.32 -0.65 24.88
N LYS A 242 0.15 -1.08 24.38
CA LYS A 242 -0.54 -2.21 25.01
C LYS A 242 0.42 -3.41 24.93
N ALA A 243 0.36 -4.32 25.90
CA ALA A 243 1.09 -5.57 25.81
C ALA A 243 0.71 -6.27 24.50
N ALA A 244 1.67 -6.39 23.58
CA ALA A 244 1.49 -6.98 22.27
C ALA A 244 2.54 -8.07 22.08
N ARG A 245 2.16 -9.15 21.41
CA ARG A 245 3.06 -10.25 21.07
C ARG A 245 3.51 -10.12 19.63
N PHE A 246 4.73 -10.57 19.35
CA PHE A 246 5.23 -10.62 18.00
C PHE A 246 4.45 -11.71 17.20
N PRO A 247 3.98 -11.41 15.98
CA PRO A 247 3.13 -12.31 15.21
C PRO A 247 3.78 -13.65 14.91
N GLU A 248 2.96 -14.70 14.78
CA GLU A 248 3.38 -15.91 14.07
C GLU A 248 3.67 -15.57 12.60
N THR A 249 4.76 -16.10 12.06
CA THR A 249 5.10 -15.91 10.65
C THR A 249 4.49 -17.01 9.80
N ALA A 250 3.86 -16.61 8.69
CA ALA A 250 3.36 -17.50 7.67
C ALA A 250 4.06 -17.27 6.32
N LEU A 251 4.17 -18.30 5.49
CA LEU A 251 4.55 -18.16 4.08
C LEU A 251 3.43 -18.68 3.17
N LEU A 252 3.13 -17.90 2.12
CA LEU A 252 2.13 -18.26 1.12
C LEU A 252 2.63 -19.38 0.20
N LEU A 253 1.76 -20.34 -0.11
CA LEU A 253 1.96 -21.42 -1.07
C LEU A 253 0.78 -21.54 -2.03
N THR A 254 1.06 -21.73 -3.32
CA THR A 254 0.09 -22.31 -4.25
C THR A 254 0.09 -23.85 -4.15
N PRO A 255 -0.87 -24.54 -4.80
CA PRO A 255 -0.86 -26.00 -4.89
C PRO A 255 0.43 -26.56 -5.53
N GLU A 256 0.96 -25.89 -6.54
CA GLU A 256 2.23 -26.27 -7.19
C GLU A 256 3.41 -26.09 -6.21
N ASP A 257 3.43 -24.99 -5.47
CA ASP A 257 4.44 -24.76 -4.42
C ASP A 257 4.38 -25.84 -3.34
N ALA A 258 3.19 -26.31 -2.98
CA ALA A 258 3.02 -27.35 -1.98
C ALA A 258 3.63 -28.69 -2.43
N LEU A 259 3.40 -29.08 -3.69
CA LEU A 259 4.02 -30.29 -4.26
C LEU A 259 5.54 -30.14 -4.37
N ARG A 260 6.02 -28.95 -4.74
CA ARG A 260 7.46 -28.66 -4.79
C ARG A 260 8.11 -28.76 -3.40
N LEU A 261 7.49 -28.17 -2.37
CA LEU A 261 7.99 -28.23 -1.00
C LEU A 261 7.94 -29.65 -0.44
N ALA A 262 6.92 -30.44 -0.79
CA ALA A 262 6.84 -31.84 -0.40
C ALA A 262 8.02 -32.66 -0.95
N ALA A 263 8.53 -32.30 -2.14
CA ALA A 263 9.71 -32.91 -2.74
C ALA A 263 11.05 -32.36 -2.22
N ASN A 264 11.09 -31.10 -1.76
CA ASN A 264 12.30 -30.40 -1.30
C ASN A 264 12.09 -29.80 0.10
N ARG A 265 11.87 -30.67 1.10
CA ARG A 265 11.42 -30.25 2.43
C ARG A 265 12.40 -29.34 3.17
N GLU A 266 13.68 -29.43 2.83
CA GLU A 266 14.74 -28.58 3.36
C GLU A 266 14.51 -27.08 3.08
N ASP A 267 13.73 -26.74 2.04
CA ASP A 267 13.36 -25.35 1.75
C ASP A 267 12.53 -24.73 2.89
N PHE A 268 11.81 -25.55 3.67
CA PHE A 268 11.10 -25.08 4.87
C PHE A 268 12.06 -24.53 5.93
N ASP A 269 13.22 -25.17 6.12
CA ASP A 269 14.18 -24.85 7.19
C ASP A 269 14.91 -23.52 6.97
N ILE A 270 14.81 -22.96 5.76
CA ILE A 270 15.36 -21.64 5.42
C ILE A 270 14.77 -20.55 6.31
N VAL A 271 13.45 -20.55 6.51
CA VAL A 271 12.74 -19.60 7.40
C VAL A 271 12.17 -20.27 8.64
N SER A 272 11.73 -21.53 8.54
CA SER A 272 11.01 -22.26 9.59
C SER A 272 9.79 -21.48 10.13
N PRO A 273 8.85 -21.04 9.26
CA PRO A 273 7.68 -20.29 9.70
C PRO A 273 6.77 -21.15 10.60
N GLN A 274 6.04 -20.52 11.52
CA GLN A 274 5.06 -21.23 12.35
C GLN A 274 3.90 -21.77 11.52
N ARG A 275 3.58 -21.11 10.40
CA ARG A 275 2.40 -21.40 9.59
C ARG A 275 2.69 -21.41 8.09
N LEU A 276 1.86 -22.11 7.34
CA LEU A 276 1.82 -22.08 5.88
C LEU A 276 0.43 -21.62 5.43
N LEU A 277 0.38 -20.56 4.62
CA LEU A 277 -0.87 -20.06 4.04
C LEU A 277 -1.11 -20.75 2.70
N CYS A 278 -2.04 -21.71 2.69
CA CYS A 278 -2.43 -22.53 1.56
C CYS A 278 -3.49 -21.84 0.73
N HIS A 279 -3.12 -21.33 -0.44
CA HIS A 279 -4.06 -20.68 -1.34
C HIS A 279 -4.79 -21.69 -2.24
N VAL A 280 -6.11 -21.71 -2.14
CA VAL A 280 -7.01 -22.44 -3.04
C VAL A 280 -7.94 -21.43 -3.71
N ASP A 281 -8.04 -21.50 -5.04
CA ASP A 281 -8.94 -20.66 -5.81
C ASP A 281 -9.91 -21.52 -6.65
N ALA A 282 -11.15 -21.63 -6.15
CA ALA A 282 -12.23 -22.39 -6.79
C ALA A 282 -12.80 -21.69 -8.04
N SER A 283 -12.47 -20.41 -8.24
CA SER A 283 -12.92 -19.65 -9.42
C SER A 283 -12.09 -19.95 -10.67
N ILE A 284 -10.83 -20.37 -10.51
CA ILE A 284 -9.91 -20.68 -11.63
C ILE A 284 -9.81 -22.19 -11.92
N ALA A 285 -9.93 -23.03 -10.89
CA ALA A 285 -9.81 -24.48 -11.00
C ALA A 285 -10.62 -25.18 -9.92
N ALA A 286 -10.90 -26.47 -10.09
CA ALA A 286 -11.59 -27.24 -9.04
C ALA A 286 -10.78 -27.25 -7.73
N ALA A 287 -11.43 -27.03 -6.60
CA ALA A 287 -10.76 -26.97 -5.30
C ALA A 287 -10.17 -28.32 -4.84
N GLY A 288 -10.80 -29.45 -5.18
CA GLY A 288 -10.39 -30.77 -4.71
C GLY A 288 -8.92 -31.13 -5.01
N PRO A 289 -8.46 -31.08 -6.27
CA PRO A 289 -7.06 -31.31 -6.60
C PRO A 289 -6.08 -30.32 -5.93
N GLN A 290 -6.49 -29.06 -5.75
CA GLN A 290 -5.68 -28.05 -5.06
C GLN A 290 -5.51 -28.39 -3.58
N ILE A 291 -6.61 -28.75 -2.90
CA ILE A 291 -6.62 -29.20 -1.50
C ILE A 291 -5.78 -30.47 -1.33
N ALA A 292 -5.86 -31.43 -2.26
CA ALA A 292 -5.08 -32.66 -2.23
C ALA A 292 -3.56 -32.41 -2.31
N ALA A 293 -3.11 -31.36 -3.01
CA ALA A 293 -1.70 -30.97 -3.03
C ALA A 293 -1.21 -30.52 -1.64
N PHE A 294 -2.03 -29.75 -0.91
CA PHE A 294 -1.72 -29.35 0.47
C PHE A 294 -1.81 -30.54 1.44
N ALA A 295 -2.73 -31.47 1.24
CA ALA A 295 -2.78 -32.73 2.00
C ALA A 295 -1.49 -33.54 1.84
N ALA A 296 -0.99 -33.66 0.61
CA ALA A 296 0.26 -34.36 0.32
C ALA A 296 1.46 -33.71 1.02
N LEU A 297 1.53 -32.37 1.04
CA LEU A 297 2.54 -31.64 1.80
C LEU A 297 2.39 -31.87 3.31
N GLN A 298 1.19 -31.74 3.86
CA GLN A 298 0.92 -31.92 5.30
C GLN A 298 1.31 -33.32 5.79
N ALA A 299 1.13 -34.35 4.95
CA ALA A 299 1.51 -35.72 5.28
C ALA A 299 3.03 -35.90 5.49
N VAL A 300 3.87 -35.13 4.78
CA VAL A 300 5.34 -35.24 4.84
C VAL A 300 5.99 -34.16 5.71
N LEU A 301 5.25 -33.10 6.05
CA LEU A 301 5.67 -31.95 6.84
C LEU A 301 4.58 -31.54 7.86
N PRO A 302 4.25 -32.38 8.85
CA PRO A 302 3.09 -32.14 9.72
C PRO A 302 3.31 -31.07 10.81
N GLN A 303 4.52 -30.53 10.99
CA GLN A 303 4.83 -29.66 12.13
C GLN A 303 4.26 -28.23 12.08
N PRO A 304 4.14 -27.52 10.94
CA PRO A 304 3.62 -26.17 10.94
C PRO A 304 2.09 -26.20 10.95
N ALA A 305 1.47 -25.10 11.38
CA ALA A 305 0.03 -24.94 11.17
C ALA A 305 -0.26 -24.66 9.70
N TYR A 306 -1.34 -25.23 9.17
CA TYR A 306 -1.79 -24.99 7.80
C TYR A 306 -3.03 -24.09 7.83
N ASP A 307 -2.96 -22.94 7.19
CA ASP A 307 -4.10 -22.03 7.04
C ASP A 307 -4.63 -22.09 5.62
N LEU A 308 -5.91 -22.44 5.46
CA LEU A 308 -6.54 -22.45 4.16
C LEU A 308 -7.10 -21.05 3.84
N GLU A 309 -6.57 -20.41 2.80
CA GLU A 309 -7.23 -19.30 2.12
C GLU A 309 -8.05 -19.87 0.96
N LEU A 310 -9.37 -19.85 1.10
CA LEU A 310 -10.32 -20.42 0.15
C LEU A 310 -11.09 -19.33 -0.59
N ILE A 311 -10.70 -19.09 -1.84
CA ILE A 311 -11.47 -18.24 -2.75
C ILE A 311 -12.60 -19.07 -3.33
N CYS A 312 -13.84 -18.74 -2.96
CA CYS A 312 -15.06 -19.40 -3.41
C CYS A 312 -15.68 -18.65 -4.58
N ARG A 313 -16.37 -19.35 -5.47
CA ARG A 313 -16.99 -18.78 -6.66
C ARG A 313 -18.17 -17.88 -6.28
N PHE A 314 -19.14 -18.45 -5.55
CA PHE A 314 -20.41 -17.80 -5.22
C PHE A 314 -21.05 -17.03 -6.39
N ASP A 315 -21.02 -17.64 -7.57
CA ASP A 315 -21.49 -17.08 -8.85
C ASP A 315 -23.01 -17.20 -9.04
N GLY A 316 -23.72 -17.82 -8.10
CA GLY A 316 -25.17 -18.03 -8.11
C GLY A 316 -25.61 -19.38 -8.67
N ASP A 317 -24.70 -20.20 -9.21
CA ASP A 317 -25.05 -21.54 -9.74
C ASP A 317 -25.43 -22.53 -8.61
N ARG A 318 -24.96 -22.27 -7.40
CA ARG A 318 -25.21 -23.06 -6.19
C ARG A 318 -25.44 -22.15 -4.99
N ARG A 319 -26.11 -22.68 -3.97
CA ARG A 319 -26.17 -21.99 -2.67
C ARG A 319 -24.80 -22.03 -1.99
N PRO A 320 -24.42 -21.01 -1.20
CA PRO A 320 -23.15 -21.00 -0.47
C PRO A 320 -22.89 -22.29 0.33
N ALA A 321 -23.91 -22.82 0.99
CA ALA A 321 -23.82 -24.08 1.75
C ALA A 321 -23.45 -25.30 0.90
N GLU A 322 -23.90 -25.37 -0.36
CA GLU A 322 -23.61 -26.50 -1.26
C GLU A 322 -22.17 -26.45 -1.77
N GLU A 323 -21.67 -25.25 -2.10
CA GLU A 323 -20.28 -25.05 -2.50
C GLU A 323 -19.32 -25.35 -1.34
N LEU A 324 -19.59 -24.79 -0.16
CA LEU A 324 -18.73 -24.98 1.02
C LEU A 324 -18.76 -26.42 1.54
N ALA A 325 -19.91 -27.11 1.51
CA ALA A 325 -19.99 -28.52 1.85
C ALA A 325 -19.15 -29.40 0.90
N ALA A 326 -19.10 -29.06 -0.39
CA ALA A 326 -18.26 -29.77 -1.35
C ALA A 326 -16.75 -29.56 -1.07
N HIS A 327 -16.36 -28.35 -0.64
CA HIS A 327 -14.98 -28.08 -0.21
C HIS A 327 -14.62 -28.83 1.08
N ALA A 328 -15.51 -28.85 2.08
CA ALA A 328 -15.34 -29.65 3.29
C ALA A 328 -15.21 -31.15 2.99
N ALA A 329 -16.02 -31.68 2.07
CA ALA A 329 -15.91 -33.07 1.62
C ALA A 329 -14.54 -33.35 0.96
N ALA A 330 -14.06 -32.47 0.09
CA ALA A 330 -12.75 -32.62 -0.54
C ALA A 330 -11.58 -32.60 0.48
N MET A 331 -11.70 -31.80 1.54
CA MET A 331 -10.75 -31.82 2.65
C MET A 331 -10.77 -33.16 3.40
N ALA A 332 -11.97 -33.65 3.73
CA ALA A 332 -12.13 -34.94 4.40
C ALA A 332 -11.61 -36.12 3.55
N GLU A 333 -11.92 -36.14 2.26
CA GLU A 333 -11.49 -37.19 1.32
C GLU A 333 -9.97 -37.22 1.12
N SER A 334 -9.33 -36.05 1.09
CA SER A 334 -7.86 -35.95 0.95
C SER A 334 -7.11 -36.13 2.28
N GLY A 335 -7.80 -36.00 3.41
CA GLY A 335 -7.20 -35.99 4.74
C GLY A 335 -6.52 -34.66 5.10
N PHE A 336 -6.80 -33.57 4.37
CA PHE A 336 -6.27 -32.25 4.69
C PHE A 336 -6.97 -31.67 5.93
N ALA A 337 -6.19 -31.36 6.96
CA ALA A 337 -6.68 -30.82 8.23
C ALA A 337 -6.03 -29.46 8.54
N PRO A 338 -6.56 -28.35 8.00
CA PRO A 338 -6.04 -27.02 8.28
C PRO A 338 -6.41 -26.57 9.70
N ALA A 339 -5.54 -25.75 10.28
CA ALA A 339 -5.77 -25.07 11.56
C ALA A 339 -6.77 -23.91 11.43
N SER A 340 -6.94 -23.35 10.23
CA SER A 340 -7.96 -22.33 9.97
C SER A 340 -8.44 -22.32 8.52
N VAL A 341 -9.65 -21.81 8.29
CA VAL A 341 -10.23 -21.59 6.96
C VAL A 341 -10.69 -20.14 6.85
N PHE A 342 -10.08 -19.38 5.94
CA PHE A 342 -10.52 -18.07 5.50
C PHE A 342 -11.35 -18.20 4.23
N VAL A 343 -12.61 -17.78 4.27
CA VAL A 343 -13.53 -17.81 3.12
C VAL A 343 -13.62 -16.42 2.52
N CYS A 344 -13.35 -16.30 1.22
CA CYS A 344 -13.45 -15.03 0.47
C CYS A 344 -14.20 -15.25 -0.85
N PRO A 345 -15.27 -14.48 -1.13
CA PRO A 345 -15.92 -14.51 -2.45
C PRO A 345 -14.96 -14.04 -3.55
N SER A 346 -14.92 -14.73 -4.70
CA SER A 346 -13.99 -14.40 -5.78
C SER A 346 -14.21 -12.99 -6.33
N VAL A 347 -15.47 -12.54 -6.35
CA VAL A 347 -15.89 -11.22 -6.81
C VAL A 347 -15.45 -10.09 -5.87
N ASP A 348 -15.30 -10.36 -4.57
CA ASP A 348 -14.90 -9.36 -3.57
C ASP A 348 -13.39 -9.05 -3.60
N ARG A 349 -12.63 -9.80 -4.41
CA ARG A 349 -11.23 -9.49 -4.68
C ARG A 349 -11.05 -8.34 -5.67
N GLN A 350 -12.14 -7.84 -6.26
CA GLN A 350 -12.14 -6.66 -7.12
C GLN A 350 -12.73 -5.48 -6.37
N SER A 351 -12.08 -4.33 -6.48
CA SER A 351 -12.54 -3.10 -5.87
C SER A 351 -13.77 -2.59 -6.62
N THR A 352 -14.80 -2.15 -5.89
CA THR A 352 -15.95 -1.45 -6.46
C THR A 352 -15.80 0.04 -6.15
N PRO A 353 -15.43 0.88 -7.14
CA PRO A 353 -15.24 2.31 -6.93
C PRO A 353 -16.54 3.03 -6.56
N PRO A 354 -16.45 4.23 -5.96
CA PRO A 354 -17.62 5.09 -5.73
C PRO A 354 -18.44 5.27 -7.01
N GLY A 355 -19.76 5.12 -6.90
CA GLY A 355 -20.69 5.27 -8.03
C GLY A 355 -20.81 4.06 -8.96
N SER A 356 -20.07 2.97 -8.72
CA SER A 356 -20.23 1.70 -9.46
C SER A 356 -21.25 0.77 -8.79
N GLU A 357 -21.93 -0.05 -9.59
CA GLU A 357 -22.76 -1.14 -9.06
C GLU A 357 -21.87 -2.26 -8.52
N TRP A 358 -22.21 -2.79 -7.35
CA TRP A 358 -21.52 -3.95 -6.79
C TRP A 358 -21.82 -5.19 -7.64
N PRO A 359 -20.82 -6.03 -7.94
CA PRO A 359 -21.05 -7.27 -8.67
C PRO A 359 -21.99 -8.20 -7.87
N PRO A 360 -22.79 -9.04 -8.55
CA PRO A 360 -23.62 -10.02 -7.87
C PRO A 360 -22.80 -10.93 -6.95
N CYS A 361 -23.21 -11.01 -5.70
CA CYS A 361 -22.60 -11.84 -4.66
C CYS A 361 -23.66 -12.14 -3.61
N PRO A 362 -23.80 -13.39 -3.11
CA PRO A 362 -24.63 -13.68 -1.96
C PRO A 362 -24.23 -12.80 -0.75
N PRO A 363 -25.18 -12.47 0.15
CA PRO A 363 -24.86 -11.70 1.35
C PRO A 363 -23.76 -12.36 2.18
N LEU A 364 -22.83 -11.56 2.72
CA LEU A 364 -21.72 -12.09 3.53
C LEU A 364 -22.21 -12.84 4.78
N ASP A 365 -23.34 -12.44 5.36
CA ASP A 365 -23.97 -13.15 6.49
C ASP A 365 -24.34 -14.59 6.10
N GLU A 366 -24.96 -14.79 4.93
CA GLU A 366 -25.32 -16.11 4.43
C GLU A 366 -24.07 -16.97 4.18
N ILE A 367 -23.05 -16.38 3.58
CA ILE A 367 -21.78 -17.06 3.27
C ILE A 367 -21.08 -17.51 4.56
N HIS A 368 -20.97 -16.64 5.56
CA HIS A 368 -20.26 -16.97 6.79
C HIS A 368 -21.08 -17.86 7.74
N ALA A 369 -22.42 -17.79 7.71
CA ALA A 369 -23.26 -18.78 8.37
C ALA A 369 -23.07 -20.17 7.75
N ALA A 370 -23.07 -20.27 6.42
CA ALA A 370 -22.79 -21.53 5.71
C ALA A 370 -21.37 -22.06 5.98
N ALA A 371 -20.37 -21.17 6.11
CA ALA A 371 -19.02 -21.55 6.50
C ALA A 371 -18.95 -22.10 7.93
N ALA A 372 -19.74 -21.57 8.86
CA ALA A 372 -19.83 -22.10 10.21
C ALA A 372 -20.42 -23.53 10.25
N GLU A 373 -21.37 -23.83 9.37
CA GLU A 373 -21.92 -25.19 9.23
C GLU A 373 -20.94 -26.17 8.56
N ALA A 374 -20.22 -25.72 7.53
CA ALA A 374 -19.27 -26.56 6.79
C ALA A 374 -17.97 -26.82 7.56
N PHE A 375 -17.54 -25.88 8.41
CA PHE A 375 -16.29 -25.92 9.16
C PHE A 375 -16.51 -25.66 10.66
N PRO A 376 -17.27 -26.52 11.38
CA PRO A 376 -17.66 -26.26 12.76
C PRO A 376 -16.48 -26.25 13.74
N ASP A 377 -15.50 -27.12 13.52
CA ASP A 377 -14.38 -27.37 14.44
C ASP A 377 -13.06 -26.69 14.02
N VAL A 378 -13.10 -25.76 13.08
CA VAL A 378 -11.92 -25.06 12.55
C VAL A 378 -12.07 -23.56 12.80
N ALA A 379 -10.96 -22.86 13.08
CA ALA A 379 -10.99 -21.40 13.21
C ALA A 379 -11.38 -20.76 11.87
N ARG A 380 -12.41 -19.92 11.87
CA ARG A 380 -12.98 -19.32 10.66
C ARG A 380 -12.53 -17.87 10.49
N GLY A 381 -12.11 -17.57 9.28
CA GLY A 381 -11.65 -16.25 8.86
C GLY A 381 -12.61 -15.60 7.87
N GLY A 382 -12.68 -14.28 7.95
CA GLY A 382 -13.27 -13.43 6.92
C GLY A 382 -12.36 -12.22 6.62
N GLY A 383 -12.89 -11.26 5.87
CA GLY A 383 -12.14 -10.11 5.39
C GLY A 383 -11.84 -10.24 3.90
N MET A 384 -10.67 -9.80 3.46
CA MET A 384 -10.36 -9.66 2.03
C MET A 384 -9.03 -10.32 1.67
N ALA A 385 -9.01 -11.11 0.59
CA ALA A 385 -7.76 -11.64 0.04
C ALA A 385 -6.93 -10.57 -0.69
N SER A 386 -7.54 -9.43 -0.99
CA SER A 386 -6.92 -8.24 -1.59
C SER A 386 -6.29 -7.34 -0.50
N PHE A 387 -6.74 -6.09 -0.37
CA PHE A 387 -6.13 -5.07 0.48
C PHE A 387 -7.14 -4.45 1.43
N PHE A 388 -6.66 -3.54 2.27
CA PHE A 388 -7.47 -2.81 3.25
C PHE A 388 -8.66 -2.00 2.66
N PRO A 389 -8.60 -1.40 1.44
CA PRO A 389 -9.73 -0.64 0.91
C PRO A 389 -10.98 -1.50 0.79
N GLU A 390 -10.85 -2.72 0.27
CA GLU A 390 -11.97 -3.63 0.09
C GLU A 390 -12.54 -4.05 1.46
N LEU A 391 -11.68 -4.31 2.44
CA LEU A 391 -12.11 -4.66 3.81
C LEU A 391 -12.90 -3.50 4.44
N ASN A 392 -12.41 -2.27 4.28
CA ASN A 392 -13.04 -1.10 4.89
C ASN A 392 -14.38 -0.76 4.21
N ARG A 393 -14.51 -1.02 2.90
CA ARG A 393 -15.73 -0.77 2.11
C ARG A 393 -16.79 -1.86 2.28
N LYS A 394 -16.41 -3.14 2.34
CA LYS A 394 -17.31 -4.29 2.51
C LYS A 394 -16.91 -5.10 3.74
N ARG A 395 -17.33 -4.63 4.91
CA ARG A 395 -16.95 -5.18 6.21
C ARG A 395 -17.60 -6.54 6.46
N PRO A 396 -16.87 -7.54 6.99
CA PRO A 396 -17.41 -8.87 7.21
C PRO A 396 -18.28 -8.93 8.48
N PRO A 397 -19.24 -9.86 8.54
CA PRO A 397 -20.04 -10.10 9.73
C PRO A 397 -19.24 -10.85 10.78
N LEU A 398 -18.97 -10.20 11.92
CA LEU A 398 -18.02 -10.70 12.91
C LEU A 398 -18.56 -11.85 13.77
N GLU A 399 -19.87 -12.12 13.77
CA GLU A 399 -20.50 -13.12 14.63
C GLU A 399 -19.93 -14.52 14.43
N HIS A 400 -19.65 -14.89 13.18
CA HIS A 400 -19.19 -16.23 12.78
C HIS A 400 -17.67 -16.35 12.63
N LEU A 401 -16.92 -15.27 12.93
CA LEU A 401 -15.50 -15.16 12.64
C LEU A 401 -14.65 -15.20 13.90
N ASP A 402 -13.58 -16.00 13.85
CA ASP A 402 -12.53 -16.05 14.86
C ASP A 402 -11.41 -15.04 14.55
N PHE A 403 -11.19 -14.77 13.26
CA PHE A 403 -10.20 -13.79 12.80
C PHE A 403 -10.65 -13.05 11.54
N VAL A 404 -10.00 -11.90 11.30
CA VAL A 404 -10.16 -11.11 10.07
C VAL A 404 -8.78 -10.84 9.47
N THR A 405 -8.68 -10.94 8.14
CA THR A 405 -7.42 -10.74 7.41
C THR A 405 -7.57 -9.79 6.22
N HIS A 406 -6.47 -9.13 5.87
CA HIS A 406 -6.27 -8.46 4.58
C HIS A 406 -4.79 -8.40 4.20
N GLY A 407 -4.48 -8.23 2.92
CA GLY A 407 -3.13 -8.03 2.42
C GLY A 407 -2.65 -6.58 2.51
N LEU A 408 -1.38 -6.38 2.13
CA LEU A 408 -0.73 -5.08 1.93
C LEU A 408 0.13 -5.12 0.66
N CYS A 409 0.27 -3.98 -0.02
CA CYS A 409 1.15 -3.83 -1.19
C CYS A 409 1.61 -2.37 -1.28
N PRO A 410 2.92 -2.08 -1.22
CA PRO A 410 3.42 -0.70 -1.14
C PRO A 410 3.59 -0.01 -2.50
N ILE A 411 3.24 -0.67 -3.61
CA ILE A 411 3.45 -0.16 -4.97
C ILE A 411 2.15 0.15 -5.72
N VAL A 412 1.07 0.52 -5.01
CA VAL A 412 -0.23 0.79 -5.65
C VAL A 412 -0.17 2.06 -6.50
N HIS A 413 0.14 3.22 -5.90
CA HIS A 413 0.08 4.51 -6.60
C HIS A 413 1.45 5.03 -7.05
N ALA A 414 2.51 4.67 -6.33
CA ALA A 414 3.89 5.00 -6.63
C ALA A 414 4.79 3.80 -6.31
N ALA A 415 5.83 3.60 -7.10
CA ALA A 415 6.74 2.45 -6.95
C ALA A 415 8.20 2.86 -6.74
N ASP A 416 8.52 4.16 -6.67
CA ASP A 416 9.88 4.60 -6.34
C ASP A 416 10.26 4.20 -4.90
N ASP A 417 11.57 4.17 -4.65
CA ASP A 417 12.13 3.59 -3.43
C ASP A 417 11.71 4.36 -2.17
N ILE A 418 11.52 5.68 -2.28
CA ILE A 418 11.06 6.53 -1.17
C ILE A 418 9.60 6.22 -0.86
N SER A 419 8.73 6.26 -1.86
CA SER A 419 7.28 6.05 -1.67
C SER A 419 6.99 4.68 -1.03
N VAL A 420 7.72 3.65 -1.43
CA VAL A 420 7.58 2.30 -0.83
C VAL A 420 7.92 2.29 0.65
N LEU A 421 9.01 2.94 1.06
CA LEU A 421 9.42 3.01 2.47
C LEU A 421 8.49 3.91 3.28
N GLU A 422 7.96 4.98 2.69
CA GLU A 422 7.01 5.87 3.33
C GLU A 422 5.73 5.13 3.75
N THR A 423 5.31 4.08 3.03
CA THR A 423 4.12 3.27 3.41
C THR A 423 4.17 2.71 4.83
N LEU A 424 5.36 2.58 5.43
CA LEU A 424 5.53 2.18 6.83
C LEU A 424 4.87 3.15 7.82
N GLU A 425 4.78 4.45 7.47
CA GLU A 425 4.07 5.48 8.23
C GLU A 425 2.56 5.19 8.32
N THR A 426 1.98 4.59 7.28
CA THR A 426 0.55 4.30 7.17
C THR A 426 0.12 3.07 7.94
N VAL A 427 1.01 2.11 8.15
CA VAL A 427 0.73 0.81 8.78
C VAL A 427 0.05 0.97 10.15
N PRO A 428 0.53 1.84 11.07
CA PRO A 428 -0.21 2.22 12.27
C PRO A 428 -1.67 2.60 12.07
N HIS A 429 -1.98 3.40 11.06
CA HIS A 429 -3.34 3.89 10.79
C HIS A 429 -4.24 2.79 10.23
N ILE A 430 -3.70 1.92 9.38
CA ILE A 430 -4.39 0.72 8.90
C ILE A 430 -4.73 -0.19 10.08
N ALA A 431 -3.77 -0.49 10.95
CA ALA A 431 -3.99 -1.38 12.08
C ALA A 431 -5.00 -0.81 13.09
N ARG A 432 -4.97 0.50 13.38
CA ARG A 432 -6.00 1.17 14.21
C ARG A 432 -7.39 1.07 13.59
N SER A 433 -7.50 1.32 12.28
CA SER A 433 -8.77 1.31 11.57
C SER A 433 -9.32 -0.11 11.43
N ALA A 434 -8.47 -1.09 11.12
CA ALA A 434 -8.81 -2.51 11.16
C ALA A 434 -9.31 -2.92 12.54
N ARG A 435 -8.62 -2.52 13.62
CA ARG A 435 -9.06 -2.82 14.99
C ARG A 435 -10.43 -2.21 15.32
N ALA A 436 -10.71 -0.99 14.84
CA ALA A 436 -12.02 -0.36 14.99
C ALA A 436 -13.13 -1.10 14.22
N ILE A 437 -12.79 -1.77 13.10
CA ILE A 437 -13.72 -2.59 12.32
C ILE A 437 -13.97 -3.94 12.98
N ILE A 438 -12.94 -4.61 13.48
CA ILE A 438 -13.01 -6.04 13.85
C ILE A 438 -13.18 -6.27 15.36
N GLY A 439 -13.07 -5.22 16.19
CA GLY A 439 -13.12 -5.34 17.64
C GLY A 439 -12.04 -6.29 18.18
N ASP A 440 -12.44 -7.23 19.03
CA ASP A 440 -11.52 -8.17 19.70
C ASP A 440 -11.21 -9.42 18.86
N ARG A 441 -11.70 -9.51 17.62
CA ARG A 441 -11.33 -10.63 16.73
C ARG A 441 -9.83 -10.65 16.49
N SER A 442 -9.28 -11.85 16.30
CA SER A 442 -7.87 -12.00 15.97
C SER A 442 -7.57 -11.27 14.66
N TYR A 443 -6.55 -10.42 14.65
CA TYR A 443 -6.15 -9.67 13.47
C TYR A 443 -5.01 -10.39 12.75
N ARG A 444 -5.16 -10.65 11.45
CA ARG A 444 -4.11 -11.24 10.62
C ARG A 444 -3.81 -10.32 9.43
N ILE A 445 -2.57 -10.36 8.95
CA ILE A 445 -2.14 -9.55 7.81
C ILE A 445 -1.39 -10.43 6.82
N GLY A 446 -1.83 -10.37 5.58
CA GLY A 446 -1.05 -10.78 4.43
C GLY A 446 -1.86 -11.54 3.38
N PRO A 447 -1.25 -11.80 2.21
CA PRO A 447 0.16 -11.54 1.89
C PRO A 447 0.54 -10.04 1.87
N ALA A 448 1.74 -9.72 2.36
CA ALA A 448 2.26 -8.35 2.51
C ALA A 448 3.59 -8.18 1.73
N THR A 449 3.58 -8.55 0.46
CA THR A 449 4.74 -8.55 -0.44
C THR A 449 4.94 -7.19 -1.09
N ILE A 450 6.17 -6.89 -1.57
CA ILE A 450 6.40 -5.67 -2.36
C ILE A 450 5.62 -5.76 -3.68
N ALA A 451 5.80 -6.84 -4.43
CA ALA A 451 5.06 -7.07 -5.65
C ALA A 451 3.59 -7.42 -5.37
N MET A 452 2.72 -6.97 -6.27
CA MET A 452 1.29 -7.17 -6.20
C MET A 452 0.91 -8.58 -6.64
N ARG A 453 0.20 -9.31 -5.78
CA ARG A 453 -0.28 -10.68 -6.10
C ARG A 453 -1.42 -10.67 -7.11
N GLN A 454 -2.36 -9.76 -6.93
CA GLN A 454 -3.54 -9.56 -7.76
C GLN A 454 -3.85 -8.07 -7.76
N ASN A 455 -4.35 -7.55 -8.88
CA ASN A 455 -4.79 -6.17 -9.00
C ASN A 455 -6.32 -6.07 -8.80
N PRO A 456 -6.82 -5.47 -7.69
CA PRO A 456 -8.25 -5.22 -7.48
C PRO A 456 -8.78 -4.02 -8.27
N TYR A 457 -7.90 -3.24 -8.91
CA TYR A 457 -8.24 -1.96 -9.55
C TYR A 457 -8.20 -2.04 -11.08
N GLY A 458 -7.85 -3.20 -11.62
CA GLY A 458 -7.71 -3.41 -13.06
C GLY A 458 -7.82 -4.90 -13.42
N ALA A 459 -7.81 -5.18 -14.72
CA ALA A 459 -8.02 -6.54 -15.23
C ALA A 459 -6.87 -7.51 -14.89
N ARG A 460 -5.67 -6.99 -14.62
CA ARG A 460 -4.46 -7.77 -14.33
C ARG A 460 -3.41 -6.94 -13.61
N THR A 461 -2.43 -7.61 -13.01
CA THR A 461 -1.16 -7.02 -12.60
C THR A 461 -0.32 -6.61 -13.81
N ILE A 462 0.66 -5.73 -13.59
CA ILE A 462 1.51 -5.19 -14.65
C ILE A 462 2.81 -6.02 -14.77
N PRO A 463 3.12 -6.62 -15.94
CA PRO A 463 4.38 -7.31 -16.15
C PRO A 463 5.57 -6.36 -16.01
N ASN A 464 6.64 -6.84 -15.39
CA ASN A 464 7.86 -6.06 -15.18
C ASN A 464 9.13 -6.79 -15.67
N PRO A 465 9.23 -7.15 -16.97
CA PRO A 465 10.35 -7.94 -17.50
C PRO A 465 11.70 -7.20 -17.46
N ALA A 466 11.67 -5.86 -17.33
CA ALA A 466 12.87 -5.04 -17.25
C ALA A 466 13.40 -4.85 -15.82
N GLY A 467 12.70 -5.35 -14.79
CA GLY A 467 13.08 -5.14 -13.39
C GLY A 467 13.11 -3.65 -13.02
N SER A 468 12.06 -2.91 -13.39
CA SER A 468 11.87 -1.48 -13.13
C SER A 468 11.04 -1.24 -11.85
N ARG A 469 10.88 0.03 -11.46
CA ARG A 469 9.94 0.45 -10.40
C ARG A 469 8.58 0.68 -11.05
N VAL A 470 7.74 -0.34 -11.06
CA VAL A 470 6.45 -0.32 -11.76
C VAL A 470 5.33 -0.50 -10.75
N CYS A 471 4.34 0.39 -10.77
CA CYS A 471 3.18 0.27 -9.89
C CYS A 471 2.35 -0.97 -10.26
N MET A 472 1.74 -1.60 -9.26
CA MET A 472 0.86 -2.76 -9.43
C MET A 472 1.50 -3.94 -10.17
N ALA A 473 2.84 -4.04 -10.12
CA ALA A 473 3.58 -5.08 -10.83
C ALA A 473 3.50 -6.44 -10.13
N ASP A 474 3.46 -7.51 -10.91
CA ASP A 474 3.49 -8.89 -10.39
C ASP A 474 4.87 -9.36 -9.92
N TYR A 475 5.90 -8.60 -10.29
CA TYR A 475 7.30 -8.80 -9.95
C TYR A 475 7.97 -7.46 -9.64
N ASP A 476 8.73 -7.41 -8.53
CA ASP A 476 9.55 -6.27 -8.16
C ASP A 476 10.95 -6.76 -7.78
N PRO A 477 12.03 -6.29 -8.44
CA PRO A 477 13.38 -6.78 -8.20
C PRO A 477 13.85 -6.53 -6.75
N ARG A 478 13.30 -5.51 -6.08
CA ARG A 478 13.70 -5.17 -4.70
C ARG A 478 13.32 -6.29 -3.73
N HIS A 479 12.32 -7.10 -4.07
CA HIS A 479 11.87 -8.26 -3.29
C HIS A 479 13.01 -9.26 -3.01
N PHE A 480 14.00 -9.32 -3.89
CA PHE A 480 15.13 -10.26 -3.82
C PHE A 480 16.44 -9.62 -3.38
N ALA A 481 16.42 -8.38 -2.88
CA ALA A 481 17.61 -7.60 -2.55
C ALA A 481 17.62 -7.10 -1.10
N ALA A 482 18.66 -6.36 -0.70
CA ALA A 482 18.76 -5.80 0.66
C ALA A 482 17.56 -4.91 1.03
N PHE A 483 16.99 -4.20 0.05
CA PHE A 483 15.81 -3.37 0.22
C PHE A 483 14.64 -4.14 0.86
N ALA A 484 14.31 -5.34 0.37
CA ALA A 484 13.21 -6.13 0.94
C ALA A 484 13.48 -6.59 2.36
N ALA A 485 14.73 -6.89 2.72
CA ALA A 485 15.06 -7.24 4.10
C ALA A 485 14.84 -6.06 5.05
N ALA A 486 15.29 -4.86 4.66
CA ALA A 486 15.06 -3.64 5.43
C ALA A 486 13.57 -3.28 5.51
N TYR A 487 12.85 -3.35 4.39
CA TYR A 487 11.41 -3.08 4.34
C TYR A 487 10.62 -4.05 5.20
N ALA A 488 10.90 -5.36 5.13
CA ALA A 488 10.21 -6.36 5.93
C ALA A 488 10.41 -6.14 7.44
N LEU A 489 11.62 -5.80 7.87
CA LEU A 489 11.89 -5.45 9.27
C LEU A 489 11.21 -4.13 9.68
N GLY A 490 11.19 -3.13 8.77
CA GLY A 490 10.41 -1.91 8.96
C GLY A 490 8.92 -2.20 9.14
N LEU A 491 8.34 -3.06 8.30
CA LEU A 491 6.94 -3.46 8.36
C LEU A 491 6.63 -4.24 9.64
N ALA A 492 7.49 -5.19 10.02
CA ALA A 492 7.38 -5.89 11.30
C ALA A 492 7.41 -4.93 12.50
N THR A 493 8.31 -3.95 12.47
CA THR A 493 8.43 -2.91 13.50
C THR A 493 7.15 -2.05 13.59
N ALA A 494 6.55 -1.71 12.45
CA ALA A 494 5.32 -0.93 12.38
C ALA A 494 4.09 -1.72 12.84
N LEU A 495 4.05 -3.04 12.61
CA LEU A 495 2.94 -3.92 12.96
C LEU A 495 2.96 -4.43 14.40
N ALA A 496 4.15 -4.66 14.96
CA ALA A 496 4.35 -5.26 16.28
C ALA A 496 3.52 -4.61 17.42
N PRO A 497 3.26 -3.30 17.46
CA PRO A 497 2.40 -2.66 18.47
C PRO A 497 0.93 -3.07 18.46
N TYR A 498 0.45 -3.69 17.38
CA TYR A 498 -0.99 -3.80 17.09
C TYR A 498 -1.59 -5.19 17.30
N ASP A 499 -0.83 -6.08 17.95
CA ASP A 499 -1.26 -7.43 18.31
C ASP A 499 -1.80 -8.21 17.09
N VAL A 500 -1.03 -8.16 16.00
CA VAL A 500 -1.25 -8.99 14.82
C VAL A 500 -0.91 -10.42 15.22
N ALA A 501 -1.85 -11.35 15.04
CA ALA A 501 -1.68 -12.74 15.42
C ALA A 501 -0.82 -13.51 14.40
N VAL A 502 -1.05 -13.25 13.10
CA VAL A 502 -0.34 -13.90 11.99
C VAL A 502 0.05 -12.86 10.95
N TRP A 503 1.30 -12.89 10.53
CA TRP A 503 1.84 -12.06 9.46
C TRP A 503 2.40 -12.93 8.34
N THR A 504 1.95 -12.69 7.11
CA THR A 504 2.41 -13.38 5.89
C THR A 504 3.24 -12.41 5.02
N PRO A 505 4.54 -12.23 5.28
CA PRO A 505 5.38 -11.27 4.55
C PRO A 505 5.71 -11.65 3.11
N SER A 506 5.67 -12.94 2.79
CA SER A 506 6.20 -13.46 1.53
C SER A 506 5.49 -14.75 1.11
N ALA A 507 5.56 -15.07 -0.18
CA ALA A 507 5.41 -16.45 -0.63
C ALA A 507 6.71 -17.23 -0.34
N LEU A 508 6.64 -18.56 -0.40
CA LEU A 508 7.84 -19.38 -0.36
C LEU A 508 8.60 -19.32 -1.69
N TYR A 509 7.90 -19.54 -2.81
CA TYR A 509 8.48 -19.56 -4.15
C TYR A 509 7.87 -18.49 -5.07
N GLY A 510 8.41 -18.41 -6.29
CA GLY A 510 7.90 -17.56 -7.35
C GLY A 510 8.31 -16.09 -7.22
N PRO A 511 7.64 -15.17 -7.94
CA PRO A 511 8.05 -13.77 -8.08
C PRO A 511 7.90 -12.94 -6.79
N ARG A 512 7.29 -13.53 -5.76
CA ARG A 512 7.12 -12.99 -4.41
C ARG A 512 7.71 -13.92 -3.35
N GLY A 513 8.58 -14.84 -3.79
CA GLY A 513 9.19 -15.88 -2.98
C GLY A 513 10.38 -15.38 -2.15
N ILE A 514 10.99 -16.32 -1.43
CA ILE A 514 12.24 -16.06 -0.68
C ILE A 514 13.49 -16.61 -1.38
N PHE A 515 13.35 -17.18 -2.57
CA PHE A 515 14.45 -17.71 -3.38
C PHE A 515 14.69 -16.84 -4.60
N CYS A 516 15.95 -16.53 -4.88
CA CYS A 516 16.39 -15.92 -6.14
C CYS A 516 16.23 -16.89 -7.31
N ASP A 517 16.34 -16.40 -8.54
CA ASP A 517 16.21 -17.21 -9.77
C ASP A 517 17.24 -18.34 -9.87
N ASP A 518 18.40 -18.19 -9.23
CA ASP A 518 19.44 -19.23 -9.15
C ASP A 518 19.19 -20.29 -8.05
N GLY A 519 18.06 -20.19 -7.35
CA GLY A 519 17.66 -21.10 -6.27
C GLY A 519 18.29 -20.78 -4.92
N THR A 520 19.08 -19.72 -4.79
CA THR A 520 19.66 -19.33 -3.49
C THR A 520 18.65 -18.54 -2.64
N PRO A 521 18.68 -18.66 -1.29
CA PRO A 521 17.86 -17.82 -0.42
C PRO A 521 18.22 -16.33 -0.56
N SER A 522 17.20 -15.48 -0.71
CA SER A 522 17.37 -14.04 -0.84
C SER A 522 17.72 -13.38 0.50
N PRO A 523 18.18 -12.10 0.51
CA PRO A 523 18.39 -11.36 1.75
C PRO A 523 17.15 -11.30 2.65
N LEU A 524 15.95 -11.29 2.06
CA LEU A 524 14.67 -11.34 2.77
C LEU A 524 14.55 -12.62 3.62
N ALA A 525 14.96 -13.78 3.09
CA ALA A 525 14.87 -15.05 3.80
C ALA A 525 15.55 -15.02 5.18
N ARG A 526 16.72 -14.36 5.28
CA ARG A 526 17.49 -14.26 6.53
C ARG A 526 16.78 -13.44 7.60
N VAL A 527 16.18 -12.31 7.22
CA VAL A 527 15.45 -11.47 8.19
C VAL A 527 14.15 -12.14 8.61
N LEU A 528 13.46 -12.82 7.69
CA LEU A 528 12.25 -13.58 8.02
C LEU A 528 12.54 -14.74 8.98
N LYS A 529 13.66 -15.45 8.80
CA LYS A 529 14.09 -16.49 9.75
C LYS A 529 14.26 -15.93 11.16
N ALA A 530 14.94 -14.79 11.29
CA ALA A 530 15.19 -14.17 12.58
C ALA A 530 13.89 -13.69 13.26
N LEU A 531 13.00 -13.06 12.48
CA LEU A 531 11.70 -12.60 12.97
C LEU A 531 10.77 -13.77 13.33
N ALA A 532 10.73 -14.83 12.52
CA ALA A 532 9.96 -16.04 12.84
C ALA A 532 10.41 -16.68 14.16
N GLY A 533 11.69 -16.58 14.51
CA GLY A 533 12.21 -17.02 15.81
C GLY A 533 11.64 -16.27 17.02
N CYS A 534 11.07 -15.09 16.81
CA CYS A 534 10.50 -14.24 17.86
C CYS A 534 8.99 -14.44 18.06
N ALA A 535 8.34 -15.31 17.28
CA ALA A 535 6.89 -15.49 17.32
C ALA A 535 6.37 -15.76 18.75
N GLY A 536 5.32 -15.05 19.14
CA GLY A 536 4.67 -15.17 20.45
C GLY A 536 5.41 -14.51 21.62
N GLN A 537 6.61 -13.96 21.40
CA GLN A 537 7.34 -13.19 22.42
C GLN A 537 6.74 -11.80 22.61
N ASP A 538 6.89 -11.24 23.81
CA ASP A 538 6.39 -9.88 24.10
C ASP A 538 7.24 -8.82 23.38
N VAL A 539 6.57 -7.85 22.77
CA VAL A 539 7.19 -6.69 22.13
C VAL A 539 7.47 -5.64 23.20
N LEU A 540 8.72 -5.23 23.34
CA LEU A 540 9.14 -4.25 24.36
C LEU A 540 9.12 -2.81 23.86
N SER A 541 9.63 -2.59 22.66
CA SER A 541 9.63 -1.27 22.05
C SER A 541 9.71 -1.36 20.54
N THR A 542 9.08 -0.40 19.87
CA THR A 542 9.20 -0.19 18.43
C THR A 542 9.43 1.29 18.15
N ARG A 543 10.24 1.59 17.14
CA ARG A 543 10.44 2.96 16.67
C ARG A 543 10.85 2.96 15.21
N ILE A 544 10.20 3.80 14.40
CA ILE A 544 10.64 4.13 13.05
C ILE A 544 10.84 5.64 13.00
N GLU A 545 12.09 6.08 12.87
CA GLU A 545 12.42 7.50 12.86
C GLU A 545 13.77 7.76 12.18
N GLY A 546 13.87 8.87 11.45
CA GLY A 546 15.15 9.31 10.86
C GLY A 546 15.76 8.31 9.88
N GLY A 547 14.95 7.43 9.28
CA GLY A 547 15.40 6.36 8.38
C GLY A 547 15.90 5.10 9.08
N LEU A 548 15.60 4.91 10.38
CA LEU A 548 15.90 3.68 11.11
C LEU A 548 14.62 3.05 11.66
N ALA A 549 14.48 1.74 11.48
CA ALA A 549 13.52 0.93 12.24
C ALA A 549 14.24 0.21 13.38
N ARG A 550 13.65 0.18 14.57
CA ARG A 550 14.15 -0.54 15.75
C ARG A 550 13.02 -1.31 16.41
N LEU A 551 13.28 -2.57 16.71
CA LEU A 551 12.34 -3.48 17.36
C LEU A 551 13.08 -4.24 18.47
N ALA A 552 12.57 -4.14 19.70
CA ALA A 552 13.10 -4.90 20.84
C ALA A 552 12.07 -5.94 21.31
N ILE A 553 12.52 -7.17 21.50
CA ILE A 553 11.73 -8.32 21.93
C ILE A 553 12.21 -8.78 23.32
N TRP A 554 11.29 -9.29 24.15
CA TRP A 554 11.57 -9.66 25.53
C TRP A 554 12.66 -10.71 25.73
N ASP A 555 12.83 -11.62 24.78
CA ASP A 555 13.82 -12.68 24.81
C ASP A 555 15.27 -12.19 24.57
N GLY A 556 15.47 -10.87 24.45
CA GLY A 556 16.77 -10.22 24.31
C GLY A 556 17.16 -9.90 22.88
N HIS A 557 16.32 -10.21 21.88
CA HIS A 557 16.57 -9.75 20.50
C HIS A 557 16.31 -8.25 20.36
N GLU A 558 17.30 -7.54 19.81
CA GLU A 558 17.18 -6.14 19.40
C GLU A 558 17.52 -6.03 17.91
N PHE A 559 16.51 -5.74 17.10
CA PHE A 559 16.66 -5.55 15.67
C PHE A 559 16.83 -4.08 15.33
N ALA A 560 17.69 -3.79 14.35
CA ALA A 560 17.75 -2.48 13.71
C ALA A 560 17.86 -2.60 12.20
N ALA A 561 17.03 -1.87 11.45
CA ALA A 561 17.11 -1.75 9.99
C ALA A 561 17.45 -0.32 9.58
N ASN A 562 18.38 -0.19 8.64
CA ASN A 562 18.59 1.04 7.89
C ASN A 562 17.59 1.10 6.73
N LEU A 563 16.69 2.08 6.75
CA LEU A 563 15.69 2.30 5.71
C LEU A 563 16.18 3.31 4.67
N THR A 564 17.49 3.46 4.49
CA THR A 564 18.07 4.44 3.55
C THR A 564 19.12 3.81 2.65
N ASP A 565 19.43 4.50 1.55
CA ASP A 565 20.42 4.12 0.55
C ASP A 565 21.86 4.51 0.93
N ARG A 566 22.08 5.03 2.14
CA ARG A 566 23.36 5.47 2.69
C ARG A 566 23.64 4.79 4.01
N THR A 567 24.91 4.74 4.42
CA THR A 567 25.27 4.23 5.76
C THR A 567 24.63 5.08 6.85
N LEU A 568 23.98 4.43 7.83
CA LEU A 568 23.29 5.09 8.92
C LEU A 568 23.44 4.27 10.20
N ASP A 569 23.87 4.91 11.29
CA ASP A 569 24.13 4.26 12.60
C ASP A 569 25.00 2.98 12.51
N GLY A 570 26.02 3.00 11.65
CA GLY A 570 26.92 1.87 11.41
C GLY A 570 26.34 0.74 10.55
N LEU A 571 25.07 0.80 10.17
CA LEU A 571 24.45 -0.14 9.23
C LEU A 571 24.72 0.28 7.79
N PRO A 572 25.05 -0.65 6.87
CA PRO A 572 25.16 -0.33 5.45
C PRO A 572 23.80 0.06 4.87
N PRO A 573 23.73 0.62 3.65
CA PRO A 573 22.47 0.87 2.94
C PRO A 573 21.55 -0.35 2.95
N PHE A 574 20.30 -0.19 3.39
CA PHE A 574 19.33 -1.28 3.58
C PHE A 574 19.82 -2.46 4.43
N GLY A 575 20.86 -2.23 5.25
CA GLY A 575 21.41 -3.20 6.16
C GLY A 575 20.57 -3.35 7.42
N TRP A 576 20.66 -4.52 8.04
CA TRP A 576 20.05 -4.78 9.34
C TRP A 576 20.98 -5.59 10.22
N ARG A 577 20.71 -5.59 11.52
CA ARG A 577 21.38 -6.43 12.53
C ARG A 577 20.39 -6.94 13.56
#